data_AF-A0A960YFA1-F1
#
_entry.id   AF-A0A960YFA1-F1
#
_cell.length_a   1.000
_cell.length_b   1.000
_cell.length_c   1.000
_cell.angle_alpha   90.00
_cell.angle_beta   90.00
_cell.angle_gamma   90.00
#
_symmetry.space_group_name_H-M   'P 1'
#
loop_
_entity.id
_entity.type
_entity.pdbx_description
1 polymer ?
#
loop_
_entity_poly.entity_id
_entity_poly.type
_entity_poly.pdbx_seq_one_letter_code
_entity_poly.pdbx_strand_id
1 'polypeptide(L)'
;MPRNEFFDSLLQEIEDNEDGNFQIRNEGGFAVLSVSKPGKNGRRIELNEVTNRLRLFGIEKYDEKQVSLIVKQAENKEYRIAEWKGGKPEDSLIEMDVNPDGMKAYLRILPPKHGGKLQTKASLLKSLNDAGIKYGIKEDNLDLLIRNQVFFSRTLVAEGTPPGETKHGYIKVHFESNGKPSLTEDFSGRVDLKNVGFIQTVKKGELLAERVHPEKGESGMDVFGKELPSPEGTRPPWRLGDNCQLSEDDEKLYSKIDGRPVLGRDGSIRVDEVCLLNNVDYSTGNVDFPGTIIVEGRIADDFKLSTRGSLIIKKSVGRVFLSADGDIVLNGGVMGKGGGSIESKADIYAKFCEQAYLK
;
A
#
# COMPACT_ATOMS: atom_id res chain seq x y z
N MET A 1 -25.32 11.96 30.40
CA MET A 1 -25.78 10.56 30.26
C MET A 1 -26.43 10.40 28.89
N PRO A 2 -25.76 9.72 27.93
CA PRO A 2 -26.46 9.06 26.83
C PRO A 2 -25.79 7.73 26.41
N ARG A 3 -25.06 7.06 27.32
CA ARG A 3 -24.30 5.84 27.01
C ARG A 3 -25.13 4.55 27.14
N ASN A 4 -26.38 4.61 27.61
CA ASN A 4 -27.22 3.41 27.76
C ASN A 4 -28.11 3.13 26.53
N GLU A 5 -28.76 4.14 25.94
CA GLU A 5 -29.72 3.93 24.85
C GLU A 5 -29.12 3.28 23.60
N PHE A 6 -27.86 3.59 23.25
CA PHE A 6 -27.18 2.95 22.11
C PHE A 6 -26.86 1.48 22.38
N PHE A 7 -26.43 1.14 23.60
CA PHE A 7 -26.12 -0.23 23.97
C PHE A 7 -27.40 -1.07 24.11
N ASP A 8 -28.46 -0.49 24.70
CA ASP A 8 -29.75 -1.14 24.83
C ASP A 8 -30.37 -1.42 23.44
N SER A 9 -30.28 -0.47 22.51
CA SER A 9 -30.72 -0.67 21.12
C SER A 9 -29.93 -1.74 20.39
N LEU A 10 -28.60 -1.80 20.60
CA LEU A 10 -27.74 -2.81 19.98
C LEU A 10 -28.01 -4.20 20.54
N LEU A 11 -28.18 -4.33 21.85
CA LEU A 11 -28.54 -5.59 22.50
C LEU A 11 -29.88 -6.10 21.99
N GLN A 12 -30.86 -5.20 21.87
CA GLN A 12 -32.18 -5.55 21.38
C GLN A 12 -32.16 -5.95 19.89
N GLU A 13 -31.31 -5.33 19.08
CA GLU A 13 -31.12 -5.73 17.68
C GLU A 13 -30.42 -7.10 17.55
N ILE A 14 -29.47 -7.43 18.44
CA ILE A 14 -28.85 -8.76 18.49
C ILE A 14 -29.88 -9.82 18.89
N GLU A 15 -30.68 -9.55 19.92
CA GLU A 15 -31.75 -10.45 20.38
C GLU A 15 -32.83 -10.66 19.31
N ASP A 16 -33.23 -9.59 18.60
CA ASP A 16 -34.25 -9.68 17.55
C ASP A 16 -33.78 -10.52 16.35
N ASN A 17 -32.48 -10.55 16.05
CA ASN A 17 -31.93 -11.28 14.90
C ASN A 17 -31.39 -12.67 15.25
N GLU A 18 -31.53 -13.12 16.49
CA GLU A 18 -30.98 -14.40 16.94
C GLU A 18 -31.81 -15.61 16.44
N ASP A 19 -31.18 -16.58 15.78
CA ASP A 19 -31.86 -17.81 15.37
C ASP A 19 -32.26 -18.68 16.57
N GLY A 20 -33.31 -19.49 16.38
CA GLY A 20 -33.69 -20.51 17.34
C GLY A 20 -32.54 -21.51 17.50
N ASN A 21 -32.41 -22.09 18.68
CA ASN A 21 -31.34 -23.03 18.98
C ASN A 21 -31.91 -24.27 19.68
N PHE A 22 -31.18 -25.38 19.63
CA PHE A 22 -31.52 -26.56 20.41
C PHE A 22 -30.26 -27.26 20.91
N GLN A 23 -30.42 -27.96 22.03
CA GLN A 23 -29.35 -28.75 22.63
C GLN A 23 -29.86 -30.11 23.03
N ILE A 24 -29.04 -31.13 22.79
CA ILE A 24 -29.28 -32.49 23.27
C ILE A 24 -28.10 -32.85 24.17
N ARG A 25 -28.39 -33.25 25.41
CA ARG A 25 -27.37 -33.63 26.41
C ARG A 25 -27.73 -34.97 27.06
N ASN A 26 -26.73 -35.67 27.57
CA ASN A 26 -26.98 -36.87 28.38
C ASN A 26 -27.11 -36.46 29.85
N GLU A 27 -28.25 -36.77 30.45
CA GLU A 27 -28.48 -36.64 31.88
C GLU A 27 -28.99 -37.97 32.44
N GLY A 28 -28.20 -38.60 33.31
CA GLY A 28 -28.59 -39.87 33.95
C GLY A 28 -28.83 -41.04 32.97
N GLY A 29 -28.25 -41.00 31.77
CA GLY A 29 -28.47 -42.01 30.72
C GLY A 29 -29.70 -41.74 29.85
N PHE A 30 -30.28 -40.54 29.92
CA PHE A 30 -31.38 -40.09 29.06
C PHE A 30 -30.92 -38.94 28.17
N ALA A 31 -31.38 -38.95 26.91
CA ALA A 31 -31.26 -37.81 26.03
C ALA A 31 -32.27 -36.74 26.47
N VAL A 32 -31.75 -35.60 26.88
CA VAL A 32 -32.52 -34.42 27.28
C VAL A 32 -32.42 -33.39 26.17
N LEU A 33 -33.56 -33.01 25.59
CA LEU A 33 -33.69 -31.99 24.55
C LEU A 33 -34.20 -30.69 25.16
N SER A 34 -33.54 -29.59 24.83
CA SER A 34 -34.04 -28.22 25.02
C SER A 34 -34.07 -27.49 23.68
N VAL A 35 -35.12 -26.70 23.44
CA VAL A 35 -35.29 -25.90 22.21
C VAL A 35 -35.69 -24.49 22.62
N SER A 36 -34.96 -23.49 22.14
CA SER A 36 -35.25 -22.07 22.36
C SER A 36 -35.87 -21.44 21.11
N LYS A 37 -36.75 -20.46 21.33
CA LYS A 37 -37.33 -19.66 20.24
C LYS A 37 -36.26 -18.79 19.59
N PRO A 38 -36.41 -18.47 18.28
CA PRO A 38 -35.67 -17.38 17.69
C PRO A 38 -36.13 -16.03 18.25
N GLY A 39 -35.27 -15.03 18.08
CA GLY A 39 -35.64 -13.63 18.04
C GLY A 39 -36.68 -13.31 16.99
N LYS A 40 -37.16 -12.06 16.97
CA LYS A 40 -38.23 -11.58 16.09
C LYS A 40 -38.01 -11.90 14.60
N ASN A 41 -36.76 -11.82 14.13
CA ASN A 41 -36.34 -12.03 12.75
C ASN A 41 -35.56 -13.35 12.55
N GLY A 42 -35.30 -14.10 13.62
CA GLY A 42 -34.50 -15.32 13.56
C GLY A 42 -35.25 -16.52 12.97
N ARG A 43 -34.50 -17.47 12.42
CA ARG A 43 -35.00 -18.73 11.87
C ARG A 43 -35.44 -19.66 13.00
N ARG A 44 -36.60 -20.31 12.82
CA ARG A 44 -37.06 -21.38 13.72
C ARG A 44 -36.34 -22.69 13.43
N ILE A 45 -36.05 -23.45 14.48
CA ILE A 45 -35.55 -24.82 14.37
C ILE A 45 -36.59 -25.72 13.71
N GLU A 46 -36.15 -26.48 12.72
CA GLU A 46 -36.96 -27.51 12.08
C GLU A 46 -36.80 -28.89 12.76
N LEU A 47 -37.86 -29.71 12.70
CA LEU A 47 -37.81 -31.08 13.25
C LEU A 47 -36.67 -31.92 12.64
N ASN A 48 -36.38 -31.71 11.36
CA ASN A 48 -35.31 -32.42 10.66
C ASN A 48 -33.92 -32.13 11.27
N GLU A 49 -33.69 -30.93 11.80
CA GLU A 49 -32.41 -30.59 12.44
C GLU A 49 -32.19 -31.37 13.73
N VAL A 50 -33.25 -31.48 14.54
CA VAL A 50 -33.24 -32.24 15.80
C VAL A 50 -33.11 -33.74 15.54
N THR A 51 -33.87 -34.28 14.58
CA THR A 51 -33.83 -35.71 14.25
C THR A 51 -32.49 -36.11 13.61
N ASN A 52 -31.90 -35.26 12.76
CA ASN A 52 -30.53 -35.47 12.25
C ASN A 52 -29.50 -35.50 13.38
N ARG A 53 -29.64 -34.64 14.40
CA ARG A 53 -28.75 -34.63 15.57
C ARG A 53 -28.92 -35.88 16.44
N LEU A 54 -30.15 -36.34 16.66
CA LEU A 54 -30.42 -37.59 17.37
C LEU A 54 -29.76 -38.78 16.66
N ARG A 55 -29.89 -38.85 15.33
CA ARG A 55 -29.23 -39.87 14.51
C ARG A 55 -27.70 -39.79 14.64
N LEU A 56 -27.13 -38.59 14.63
CA LEU A 56 -25.70 -38.36 14.81
C LEU A 56 -25.18 -38.89 16.15
N PHE A 57 -25.99 -38.76 17.20
CA PHE A 57 -25.71 -39.26 18.55
C PHE A 57 -26.02 -40.75 18.74
N GLY A 58 -26.50 -41.43 17.70
CA GLY A 58 -26.87 -42.85 17.73
C GLY A 58 -28.18 -43.13 18.47
N ILE A 59 -29.07 -42.13 18.61
CA ILE A 59 -30.36 -42.26 19.28
C ILE A 59 -31.43 -42.54 18.22
N GLU A 60 -31.78 -43.82 18.04
CA GLU A 60 -32.75 -44.23 17.02
C GLU A 60 -34.17 -44.43 17.55
N LYS A 61 -34.32 -44.64 18.86
CA LYS A 61 -35.62 -44.94 19.51
C LYS A 61 -36.08 -43.76 20.35
N TYR A 62 -37.06 -43.01 19.85
CA TYR A 62 -37.69 -41.88 20.53
C TYR A 62 -39.13 -41.67 20.02
N ASP A 63 -39.94 -40.93 20.78
CA ASP A 63 -41.29 -40.54 20.33
C ASP A 63 -41.20 -39.28 19.44
N GLU A 64 -41.35 -39.47 18.13
CA GLU A 64 -41.31 -38.37 17.15
C GLU A 64 -42.41 -37.32 17.37
N LYS A 65 -43.59 -37.72 17.87
CA LYS A 65 -44.69 -36.78 18.18
C LYS A 65 -44.31 -35.89 19.35
N GLN A 66 -43.67 -36.46 20.38
CA GLN A 66 -43.16 -35.71 21.51
C GLN A 66 -42.08 -34.70 21.07
N VAL A 67 -41.11 -35.13 20.25
CA VAL A 67 -40.05 -34.26 19.73
C VAL A 67 -40.64 -33.14 18.86
N SER A 68 -41.58 -33.44 17.97
CA SER A 68 -42.27 -32.44 17.15
C SER A 68 -43.00 -31.39 18.00
N LEU A 69 -43.62 -31.81 19.10
CA LEU A 69 -44.29 -30.89 20.02
C LEU A 69 -43.28 -29.95 20.70
N ILE A 70 -42.17 -30.48 21.19
CA ILE A 70 -41.10 -29.70 21.85
C ILE A 70 -40.52 -28.66 20.89
N VAL A 71 -40.24 -29.04 19.64
CA VAL A 71 -39.73 -28.13 18.60
C VAL A 71 -40.73 -27.01 18.30
N LYS A 72 -42.03 -27.32 18.22
CA LYS A 72 -43.08 -26.31 17.99
C LYS A 72 -43.24 -25.35 19.16
N GLN A 73 -43.12 -25.84 20.39
CA GLN A 73 -43.32 -25.04 21.60
C GLN A 73 -42.10 -24.17 21.92
N ALA A 74 -40.89 -24.71 21.73
CA ALA A 74 -39.61 -24.01 21.91
C ALA A 74 -39.50 -23.23 23.24
N GLU A 75 -39.97 -23.82 24.33
CA GLU A 75 -40.09 -23.15 25.64
C GLU A 75 -38.77 -22.99 26.40
N ASN A 76 -37.65 -23.43 25.82
CA ASN A 76 -36.34 -23.52 26.47
C ASN A 76 -36.36 -24.32 27.79
N LYS A 77 -37.25 -25.33 27.85
CA LYS A 77 -37.32 -26.31 28.94
C LYS A 77 -36.63 -27.60 28.52
N GLU A 78 -36.17 -28.34 29.52
CA GLU A 78 -35.50 -29.62 29.35
C GLU A 78 -36.50 -30.78 29.36
N TYR A 79 -36.49 -31.59 28.29
CA TYR A 79 -37.39 -32.73 28.12
C TYR A 79 -36.60 -34.02 27.91
N ARG A 80 -36.87 -35.05 28.72
CA ARG A 80 -36.37 -36.40 28.46
C ARG A 80 -37.13 -37.00 27.28
N ILE A 81 -36.43 -37.32 26.20
CA ILE A 81 -37.03 -37.75 24.93
C ILE A 81 -36.65 -39.18 24.52
N ALA A 82 -35.55 -39.71 25.06
CA ALA A 82 -35.09 -41.07 24.77
C ALA A 82 -34.17 -41.60 25.86
N GLU A 83 -34.08 -42.91 25.99
CA GLU A 83 -32.93 -43.53 26.65
C GLU A 83 -31.70 -43.40 25.76
N TRP A 84 -30.60 -42.91 26.32
CA TRP A 84 -29.31 -42.82 25.65
C TRP A 84 -28.35 -43.86 26.24
N LYS A 85 -28.80 -45.12 26.23
CA LYS A 85 -28.06 -46.25 26.78
C LYS A 85 -27.74 -47.27 25.70
N GLY A 86 -26.47 -47.64 25.64
CA GLY A 86 -25.92 -48.66 24.76
C GLY A 86 -24.45 -48.33 24.53
N GLY A 87 -23.54 -49.28 24.75
CA GLY A 87 -22.09 -49.08 24.62
C GLY A 87 -21.40 -48.42 25.82
N LYS A 88 -20.07 -48.34 25.78
CA LYS A 88 -19.25 -47.59 26.74
C LYS A 88 -19.34 -46.09 26.38
N PRO A 89 -19.68 -45.19 27.31
CA PRO A 89 -19.72 -43.75 27.01
C PRO A 89 -18.40 -43.26 26.40
N GLU A 90 -18.49 -42.59 25.26
CA GLU A 90 -17.37 -41.93 24.58
C GLU A 90 -17.65 -40.44 24.53
N ASP A 91 -16.88 -39.68 25.32
CA ASP A 91 -16.97 -38.22 25.34
C ASP A 91 -16.64 -37.65 23.95
N SER A 92 -17.22 -36.50 23.67
CA SER A 92 -16.91 -35.72 22.47
C SER A 92 -15.41 -35.46 22.38
N LEU A 93 -14.82 -35.48 21.18
CA LEU A 93 -13.38 -35.32 20.98
C LEU A 93 -13.07 -34.01 20.23
N ILE A 94 -11.96 -33.36 20.59
CA ILE A 94 -11.47 -32.16 19.93
C ILE A 94 -10.31 -32.56 19.03
N GLU A 95 -10.46 -32.30 17.74
CA GLU A 95 -9.36 -32.36 16.76
C GLU A 95 -8.95 -30.93 16.44
N MET A 96 -7.65 -30.66 16.41
CA MET A 96 -7.09 -29.36 16.04
C MET A 96 -6.03 -29.52 14.98
N ASP A 97 -5.97 -28.54 14.10
CA ASP A 97 -4.94 -28.44 13.09
C ASP A 97 -4.51 -26.99 12.93
N VAL A 98 -3.21 -26.77 12.79
CA VAL A 98 -2.64 -25.44 12.51
C VAL A 98 -2.06 -25.50 11.11
N ASN A 99 -2.30 -24.47 10.32
CA ASN A 99 -1.70 -24.36 9.01
C ASN A 99 -0.15 -24.37 9.12
N PRO A 100 0.58 -24.85 8.09
CA PRO A 100 2.04 -24.92 8.14
C PRO A 100 2.74 -23.57 8.37
N ASP A 101 2.07 -22.47 8.02
CA ASP A 101 2.56 -21.10 8.22
C ASP A 101 2.42 -20.60 9.68
N GLY A 102 1.72 -21.34 10.55
CA GLY A 102 1.43 -20.93 11.92
C GLY A 102 0.42 -19.78 12.03
N MET A 103 -0.20 -19.34 10.94
CA MET A 103 -1.05 -18.15 10.93
C MET A 103 -2.51 -18.44 11.26
N LYS A 104 -2.97 -19.68 11.09
CA LYS A 104 -4.37 -20.05 11.33
C LYS A 104 -4.46 -21.37 12.05
N ALA A 105 -5.24 -21.39 13.11
CA ALA A 105 -5.59 -22.60 13.84
C ALA A 105 -7.07 -22.90 13.68
N TYR A 106 -7.36 -24.17 13.43
CA TYR A 106 -8.69 -24.69 13.24
C TYR A 106 -9.00 -25.75 14.27
N LEU A 107 -10.28 -25.84 14.62
CA LEU A 107 -10.80 -26.80 15.56
C LEU A 107 -12.02 -27.49 14.95
N ARG A 108 -12.11 -28.79 15.21
CA ARG A 108 -13.23 -29.64 14.85
C ARG A 108 -13.65 -30.45 16.07
N ILE A 109 -14.96 -30.49 16.33
CA ILE A 109 -15.54 -31.28 17.42
C ILE A 109 -16.17 -32.54 16.83
N LEU A 110 -15.79 -33.71 17.35
CA LEU A 110 -16.48 -34.98 17.08
C LEU A 110 -17.60 -35.19 18.11
N PRO A 111 -18.79 -35.67 17.70
CA PRO A 111 -19.92 -35.84 18.60
C PRO A 111 -19.64 -36.92 19.65
N PRO A 112 -20.25 -36.83 20.85
CA PRO A 112 -20.19 -37.90 21.82
C PRO A 112 -20.97 -39.12 21.33
N LYS A 113 -20.61 -40.31 21.82
CA LYS A 113 -21.37 -41.54 21.60
C LYS A 113 -21.75 -42.18 22.92
N HIS A 114 -22.80 -42.99 22.89
CA HIS A 114 -23.16 -43.86 24.03
C HIS A 114 -23.39 -43.08 25.34
N GLY A 115 -23.89 -41.85 25.25
CA GLY A 115 -24.08 -40.97 26.40
C GLY A 115 -22.81 -40.30 26.94
N GLY A 116 -21.75 -40.19 26.14
CA GLY A 116 -20.58 -39.39 26.51
C GLY A 116 -20.91 -37.91 26.70
N LYS A 117 -20.01 -37.21 27.39
CA LYS A 117 -20.12 -35.77 27.67
C LYS A 117 -19.80 -34.93 26.45
N LEU A 118 -20.45 -33.78 26.36
CA LEU A 118 -20.12 -32.74 25.40
C LEU A 118 -18.93 -31.91 25.87
N GLN A 119 -18.22 -31.34 24.91
CA GLN A 119 -17.17 -30.36 25.19
C GLN A 119 -17.77 -29.05 25.74
N THR A 120 -16.96 -28.33 26.51
CA THR A 120 -17.29 -27.02 27.08
C THR A 120 -16.32 -25.97 26.56
N LYS A 121 -16.69 -24.68 26.62
CA LYS A 121 -15.78 -23.58 26.24
C LYS A 121 -14.45 -23.67 26.99
N ALA A 122 -14.51 -23.98 28.29
CA ALA A 122 -13.32 -24.16 29.12
C ALA A 122 -12.41 -25.30 28.61
N SER A 123 -12.98 -26.42 28.15
CA SER A 123 -12.23 -27.52 27.54
C SER A 123 -11.63 -27.14 26.18
N LEU A 124 -12.36 -26.36 25.36
CA LEU A 124 -11.82 -25.84 24.10
C LEU A 124 -10.63 -24.91 24.36
N LEU A 125 -10.77 -23.94 25.26
CA LEU A 125 -9.69 -23.01 25.62
C LEU A 125 -8.48 -23.75 26.22
N LYS A 126 -8.72 -24.75 27.07
CA LYS A 126 -7.65 -25.60 27.60
C LYS A 126 -6.94 -26.34 26.48
N SER A 127 -7.68 -26.93 25.54
CA SER A 127 -7.10 -27.66 24.41
C SER A 127 -6.27 -26.74 23.50
N LEU A 128 -6.75 -25.53 23.22
CA LEU A 128 -5.99 -24.52 22.48
C LEU A 128 -4.68 -24.19 23.18
N ASN A 129 -4.72 -23.95 24.48
CA ASN A 129 -3.53 -23.66 25.28
C ASN A 129 -2.56 -24.86 25.33
N ASP A 130 -3.07 -26.08 25.50
CA ASP A 130 -2.28 -27.32 25.51
C ASP A 130 -1.61 -27.58 24.14
N ALA A 131 -2.25 -27.14 23.05
CA ALA A 131 -1.69 -27.13 21.69
C ALA A 131 -0.74 -25.93 21.42
N GLY A 132 -0.52 -25.07 22.41
CA GLY A 132 0.37 -23.90 22.30
C GLY A 132 -0.24 -22.68 21.60
N ILE A 133 -1.53 -22.71 21.25
CA ILE A 133 -2.25 -21.60 20.63
C ILE A 133 -2.57 -20.57 21.72
N LYS A 134 -1.97 -19.38 21.62
CA LYS A 134 -2.00 -18.34 22.67
C LYS A 134 -2.40 -16.97 22.16
N TYR A 135 -2.41 -16.77 20.85
CA TYR A 135 -2.68 -15.47 20.23
C TYR A 135 -3.81 -15.58 19.19
N GLY A 136 -4.56 -14.48 19.05
CA GLY A 136 -5.57 -14.35 17.99
C GLY A 136 -6.80 -15.25 18.17
N ILE A 137 -7.07 -15.72 19.40
CA ILE A 137 -8.20 -16.61 19.71
C ILE A 137 -9.52 -15.89 19.41
N LYS A 138 -10.34 -16.51 18.57
CA LYS A 138 -11.68 -16.04 18.20
C LYS A 138 -12.72 -16.63 19.14
N GLU A 139 -12.90 -16.01 20.30
CA GLU A 139 -13.81 -16.49 21.34
C GLU A 139 -15.25 -16.66 20.84
N ASP A 140 -15.75 -15.74 20.01
CA ASP A 140 -17.09 -15.83 19.44
C ASP A 140 -17.31 -17.13 18.66
N ASN A 141 -16.29 -17.58 17.93
CA ASN A 141 -16.36 -18.85 17.19
C ASN A 141 -16.40 -20.05 18.13
N LEU A 142 -15.70 -19.99 19.27
CA LEU A 142 -15.77 -21.04 20.30
C LEU A 142 -17.17 -21.08 20.94
N ASP A 143 -17.74 -19.91 21.22
CA ASP A 143 -19.08 -19.79 21.78
C ASP A 143 -20.14 -20.36 20.83
N LEU A 144 -20.05 -20.06 19.54
CA LEU A 144 -20.93 -20.62 18.52
C LEU A 144 -20.81 -22.15 18.41
N LEU A 145 -19.59 -22.70 18.44
CA LEU A 145 -19.36 -24.14 18.41
C LEU A 145 -20.07 -24.87 19.57
N ILE A 146 -19.96 -24.32 20.79
CA ILE A 146 -20.56 -24.91 21.99
C ILE A 146 -22.08 -24.70 22.01
N ARG A 147 -22.53 -23.47 21.74
CA ARG A 147 -23.93 -23.09 21.80
C ARG A 147 -24.79 -23.89 20.83
N ASN A 148 -24.34 -24.00 19.57
CA ASN A 148 -25.06 -24.67 18.50
C ASN A 148 -24.68 -26.15 18.37
N GLN A 149 -23.75 -26.61 19.23
CA GLN A 149 -23.22 -27.97 19.23
C GLN A 149 -22.80 -28.39 17.79
N VAL A 150 -21.94 -27.59 17.17
CA VAL A 150 -21.51 -27.80 15.78
C VAL A 150 -20.45 -28.90 15.75
N PHE A 151 -20.73 -29.98 15.03
CA PHE A 151 -19.84 -31.13 14.89
C PHE A 151 -19.29 -31.24 13.47
N PHE A 152 -18.14 -31.88 13.33
CA PHE A 152 -17.46 -32.15 12.07
C PHE A 152 -17.07 -30.94 11.20
N SER A 153 -17.43 -29.72 11.60
CA SER A 153 -17.03 -28.49 10.94
C SER A 153 -15.60 -28.12 11.33
N ARG A 154 -14.78 -27.76 10.33
CA ARG A 154 -13.45 -27.18 10.54
C ARG A 154 -13.60 -25.67 10.73
N THR A 155 -13.60 -25.22 11.97
CA THR A 155 -13.85 -23.81 12.31
C THR A 155 -12.56 -23.10 12.66
N LEU A 156 -12.36 -21.90 12.11
CA LEU A 156 -11.21 -21.05 12.44
C LEU A 156 -11.36 -20.54 13.88
N VAL A 157 -10.42 -20.88 14.76
CA VAL A 157 -10.49 -20.57 16.20
C VAL A 157 -9.36 -19.68 16.67
N ALA A 158 -8.28 -19.55 15.90
CA ALA A 158 -7.27 -18.53 16.10
C ALA A 158 -6.66 -18.07 14.78
N GLU A 159 -6.32 -16.78 14.69
CA GLU A 159 -5.67 -16.18 13.53
C GLU A 159 -4.58 -15.21 13.98
N GLY A 160 -3.36 -15.43 13.50
CA GLY A 160 -2.22 -14.56 13.72
C GLY A 160 -2.36 -13.23 12.97
N THR A 161 -1.56 -12.25 13.38
CA THR A 161 -1.46 -10.94 12.73
C THR A 161 -0.24 -10.96 11.81
N PRO A 162 -0.38 -10.82 10.48
CA PRO A 162 0.76 -10.80 9.58
C PRO A 162 1.64 -9.56 9.85
N PRO A 163 2.95 -9.62 9.54
CA PRO A 163 3.80 -8.44 9.62
C PRO A 163 3.29 -7.33 8.69
N GLY A 164 3.43 -6.09 9.15
CA GLY A 164 3.07 -4.90 8.39
C GLY A 164 3.97 -4.69 7.17
N GLU A 165 3.45 -3.97 6.18
CA GLU A 165 4.19 -3.61 4.99
C GLU A 165 5.40 -2.72 5.35
N THR A 166 6.55 -3.05 4.76
CA THR A 166 7.78 -2.28 4.91
C THR A 166 7.96 -1.39 3.71
N LYS A 167 8.23 -0.10 3.94
CA LYS A 167 8.49 0.84 2.84
C LYS A 167 9.98 0.84 2.54
N HIS A 168 10.32 0.62 1.27
CA HIS A 168 11.70 0.73 0.81
C HIS A 168 12.12 2.21 0.74
N GLY A 169 13.40 2.45 0.98
CA GLY A 169 13.98 3.77 0.75
C GLY A 169 14.11 4.05 -0.75
N TYR A 170 14.12 5.33 -1.12
CA TYR A 170 14.30 5.77 -2.50
C TYR A 170 15.09 7.07 -2.54
N ILE A 171 15.63 7.41 -3.72
CA ILE A 171 16.28 8.70 -3.94
C ILE A 171 15.22 9.70 -4.39
N LYS A 172 15.02 10.75 -3.59
CA LYS A 172 14.12 11.85 -3.92
C LYS A 172 14.93 12.95 -4.61
N VAL A 173 14.57 13.23 -5.86
CA VAL A 173 15.24 14.23 -6.69
C VAL A 173 14.53 15.58 -6.52
N HIS A 174 15.30 16.66 -6.41
CA HIS A 174 14.81 18.02 -6.18
C HIS A 174 14.80 18.90 -7.45
N PHE A 175 15.04 18.29 -8.62
CA PHE A 175 14.98 18.95 -9.92
C PHE A 175 14.12 18.15 -10.91
N GLU A 176 13.61 18.84 -11.93
CA GLU A 176 12.87 18.23 -13.02
C GLU A 176 13.84 17.91 -14.17
N SER A 177 14.15 16.63 -14.38
CA SER A 177 15.06 16.23 -15.46
C SER A 177 14.42 16.31 -16.86
N ASN A 178 13.09 16.40 -16.94
CA ASN A 178 12.33 16.44 -18.19
C ASN A 178 11.71 17.82 -18.35
N GLY A 179 12.34 18.67 -19.16
CA GLY A 179 11.95 20.06 -19.41
C GLY A 179 10.49 20.20 -19.87
N LYS A 180 9.57 20.24 -18.92
CA LYS A 180 8.20 20.67 -19.15
C LYS A 180 8.26 22.19 -19.23
N PRO A 181 7.80 22.80 -20.34
CA PRO A 181 7.72 24.24 -20.44
C PRO A 181 6.83 24.80 -19.32
N SER A 182 7.37 25.69 -18.49
CA SER A 182 6.60 26.44 -17.50
C SER A 182 6.14 27.74 -18.16
N LEU A 183 4.87 27.78 -18.57
CA LEU A 183 4.27 28.97 -19.16
C LEU A 183 3.81 29.90 -18.03
N THR A 184 4.38 31.11 -17.97
CA THR A 184 3.87 32.18 -17.10
C THR A 184 2.84 33.01 -17.85
N GLU A 185 1.60 33.00 -17.36
CA GLU A 185 0.54 33.93 -17.78
C GLU A 185 0.64 35.24 -17.00
N ASP A 186 0.58 36.38 -17.69
CA ASP A 186 0.42 37.67 -17.03
C ASP A 186 -1.03 37.92 -16.58
N PHE A 187 -1.27 38.98 -15.80
CA PHE A 187 -2.61 39.38 -15.34
C PHE A 187 -3.62 39.69 -16.47
N SER A 188 -3.17 39.75 -17.73
CA SER A 188 -4.00 39.97 -18.91
C SER A 188 -4.23 38.69 -19.74
N GLY A 189 -3.76 37.53 -19.27
CA GLY A 189 -3.88 36.24 -19.96
C GLY A 189 -2.95 36.10 -21.16
N ARG A 190 -1.92 36.95 -21.29
CA ARG A 190 -0.88 36.79 -22.32
C ARG A 190 0.21 35.86 -21.80
N VAL A 191 0.54 34.88 -22.62
CA VAL A 191 1.56 33.88 -22.34
C VAL A 191 2.88 34.34 -22.96
N ASP A 192 3.93 34.50 -22.14
CA ASP A 192 5.27 34.79 -22.64
C ASP A 192 5.95 33.52 -23.17
N LEU A 193 5.67 33.21 -24.44
CA LEU A 193 6.25 32.06 -25.15
C LEU A 193 7.77 32.17 -25.38
N LYS A 194 8.42 33.28 -25.00
CA LYS A 194 9.88 33.42 -25.08
C LYS A 194 10.57 33.12 -23.75
N ASN A 195 9.89 33.11 -22.61
CA ASN A 195 10.51 32.84 -21.31
C ASN A 195 9.90 31.60 -20.65
N VAL A 196 10.04 30.46 -21.32
CA VAL A 196 9.32 29.22 -21.00
C VAL A 196 10.05 28.34 -19.94
N GLY A 197 11.22 28.77 -19.46
CA GLY A 197 11.96 28.05 -18.41
C GLY A 197 12.38 26.62 -18.81
N PHE A 198 12.66 26.38 -20.09
CA PHE A 198 12.91 25.03 -20.63
C PHE A 198 14.15 24.34 -20.03
N ILE A 199 15.14 25.13 -19.60
CA ILE A 199 16.40 24.62 -19.04
C ILE A 199 16.46 24.99 -17.57
N GLN A 200 16.24 23.99 -16.71
CA GLN A 200 16.50 24.16 -15.28
C GLN A 200 18.01 24.19 -15.03
N THR A 201 18.43 25.11 -14.16
CA THR A 201 19.82 25.26 -13.73
C THR A 201 19.91 25.16 -12.22
N VAL A 202 21.08 24.79 -11.72
CA VAL A 202 21.42 24.70 -10.30
C VAL A 202 22.72 25.45 -10.05
N LYS A 203 22.91 25.95 -8.83
CA LYS A 203 24.16 26.56 -8.39
C LYS A 203 25.08 25.54 -7.73
N LYS A 204 26.37 25.84 -7.69
CA LYS A 204 27.34 25.13 -6.87
C LYS A 204 26.88 25.11 -5.41
N GLY A 205 26.89 23.92 -4.80
CA GLY A 205 26.44 23.67 -3.44
C GLY A 205 24.92 23.49 -3.28
N GLU A 206 24.15 23.57 -4.37
CA GLU A 206 22.70 23.35 -4.32
C GLU A 206 22.36 21.85 -4.15
N LEU A 207 21.29 21.57 -3.41
CA LEU A 207 20.80 20.22 -3.15
C LEU A 207 20.12 19.65 -4.40
N LEU A 208 20.63 18.52 -4.89
CA LEU A 208 20.11 17.83 -6.07
C LEU A 208 19.15 16.69 -5.72
N ALA A 209 19.48 15.93 -4.68
CA ALA A 209 18.69 14.80 -4.23
C ALA A 209 18.98 14.46 -2.76
N GLU A 210 18.02 13.82 -2.11
CA GLU A 210 18.15 13.26 -0.78
C GLU A 210 17.73 11.80 -0.77
N ARG A 211 18.37 10.99 0.07
CA ARG A 211 17.92 9.63 0.32
C ARG A 211 16.79 9.66 1.33
N VAL A 212 15.68 9.04 0.95
CA VAL A 212 14.60 8.70 1.87
C VAL A 212 14.88 7.32 2.44
N HIS A 213 14.93 7.22 3.76
CA HIS A 213 15.21 5.98 4.47
C HIS A 213 14.02 5.01 4.39
N PRO A 214 14.28 3.69 4.41
CA PRO A 214 13.21 2.73 4.57
C PRO A 214 12.48 2.89 5.91
N GLU A 215 11.18 2.64 5.90
CA GLU A 215 10.34 2.58 7.11
C GLU A 215 10.01 1.11 7.41
N LYS A 216 10.40 0.66 8.60
CA LYS A 216 10.15 -0.71 9.05
C LYS A 216 8.65 -0.90 9.30
N GLY A 217 8.07 -1.98 8.76
CA GLY A 217 6.69 -2.36 9.07
C GLY A 217 6.54 -2.80 10.53
N GLU A 218 5.31 -2.85 11.03
CA GLU A 218 5.03 -3.40 12.36
C GLU A 218 5.30 -4.92 12.38
N SER A 219 5.82 -5.44 13.49
CA SER A 219 5.96 -6.89 13.66
C SER A 219 4.58 -7.55 13.74
N GLY A 220 4.44 -8.67 13.06
CA GLY A 220 3.30 -9.57 13.20
C GLY A 220 3.45 -10.51 14.38
N MET A 221 2.48 -11.40 14.55
CA MET A 221 2.50 -12.45 15.55
C MET A 221 1.72 -13.67 15.05
N ASP A 222 2.31 -14.86 15.13
CA ASP A 222 1.62 -16.11 14.78
C ASP A 222 0.65 -16.56 15.89
N VAL A 223 -0.13 -17.63 15.66
CA VAL A 223 -1.11 -18.12 16.65
C VAL A 223 -0.45 -18.68 17.93
N PHE A 224 0.83 -18.99 17.90
CA PHE A 224 1.61 -19.50 19.04
C PHE A 224 2.15 -18.36 19.92
N GLY A 225 2.00 -17.10 19.48
CA GLY A 225 2.54 -15.93 20.14
C GLY A 225 4.00 -15.64 19.78
N LYS A 226 4.52 -16.23 18.70
CA LYS A 226 5.86 -15.93 18.20
C LYS A 226 5.78 -14.66 17.34
N GLU A 227 6.66 -13.71 17.64
CA GLU A 227 6.80 -12.49 16.85
C GLU A 227 7.29 -12.83 15.43
N LEU A 228 6.62 -12.25 14.45
CA LEU A 228 6.98 -12.32 13.03
C LEU A 228 7.58 -10.96 12.64
N PRO A 229 8.91 -10.84 12.54
CA PRO A 229 9.51 -9.56 12.20
C PRO A 229 9.07 -9.13 10.80
N SER A 230 8.80 -7.84 10.64
CA SER A 230 8.62 -7.27 9.31
C SER A 230 9.92 -7.36 8.50
N PRO A 231 9.83 -7.50 7.17
CA PRO A 231 11.00 -7.45 6.31
C PRO A 231 11.83 -6.18 6.54
N GLU A 232 13.14 -6.24 6.29
CA GLU A 232 13.96 -5.04 6.29
C GLU A 232 13.74 -4.26 5.00
N GLY A 233 13.58 -2.94 5.12
CA GLY A 233 13.46 -2.08 3.96
C GLY A 233 14.84 -1.87 3.32
N THR A 234 14.83 -1.68 2.00
CA THR A 234 16.09 -1.55 1.24
C THR A 234 16.58 -0.12 1.24
N ARG A 235 17.88 0.08 1.52
CA ARG A 235 18.54 1.37 1.35
C ARG A 235 18.97 1.53 -0.12
N PRO A 236 18.53 2.56 -0.85
CA PRO A 236 18.89 2.74 -2.25
C PRO A 236 20.37 3.17 -2.39
N PRO A 237 21.14 2.55 -3.29
CA PRO A 237 22.51 2.97 -3.57
C PRO A 237 22.53 4.29 -4.35
N TRP A 238 23.56 5.12 -4.13
CA TRP A 238 23.83 6.26 -4.99
C TRP A 238 24.41 5.80 -6.33
N ARG A 239 23.96 6.43 -7.41
CA ARG A 239 24.61 6.38 -8.72
C ARG A 239 25.10 7.78 -9.01
N LEU A 240 26.36 8.03 -8.71
CA LEU A 240 26.98 9.35 -8.87
C LEU A 240 27.47 9.49 -10.31
N GLY A 241 27.07 10.57 -10.97
CA GLY A 241 27.71 11.03 -12.18
C GLY A 241 28.59 12.25 -11.92
N ASP A 242 29.02 12.89 -13.00
CA ASP A 242 29.96 14.00 -12.94
C ASP A 242 29.41 15.23 -12.20
N ASN A 243 30.33 15.99 -11.61
CA ASN A 243 30.05 17.26 -10.95
C ASN A 243 29.05 17.21 -9.79
N CYS A 244 28.91 16.05 -9.13
CA CYS A 244 28.15 15.91 -7.90
C CYS A 244 29.03 15.50 -6.71
N GLN A 245 28.58 15.82 -5.50
CA GLN A 245 29.22 15.46 -4.23
C GLN A 245 28.20 15.01 -3.20
N LEU A 246 28.52 13.96 -2.45
CA LEU A 246 27.72 13.54 -1.30
C LEU A 246 28.05 14.37 -0.06
N SER A 247 27.07 14.53 0.83
CA SER A 247 27.31 14.95 2.21
C SER A 247 28.16 13.92 2.96
N GLU A 248 28.75 14.34 4.08
CA GLU A 248 29.59 13.48 4.93
C GLU A 248 28.87 12.22 5.46
N ASP A 249 27.56 12.31 5.64
CA ASP A 249 26.68 11.21 6.07
C ASP A 249 26.15 10.36 4.90
N ASP A 250 26.56 10.66 3.67
CA ASP A 250 26.05 10.06 2.43
C ASP A 250 24.52 10.18 2.24
N GLU A 251 23.79 11.05 2.93
CA GLU A 251 22.32 11.13 2.79
C GLU A 251 21.83 12.16 1.77
N LYS A 252 22.67 13.11 1.38
CA LYS A 252 22.33 14.19 0.44
C LYS A 252 23.35 14.30 -0.68
N LEU A 253 22.88 14.72 -1.84
CA LEU A 253 23.68 14.93 -3.04
C LEU A 253 23.63 16.41 -3.43
N TYR A 254 24.79 17.01 -3.63
CA TYR A 254 24.96 18.42 -3.95
C TYR A 254 25.69 18.62 -5.28
N SER A 255 25.44 19.76 -5.92
CA SER A 255 26.19 20.17 -7.11
C SER A 255 27.59 20.68 -6.75
N LYS A 256 28.60 20.30 -7.53
CA LYS A 256 29.97 20.87 -7.44
C LYS A 256 30.15 22.14 -8.27
N ILE A 257 29.25 22.42 -9.20
CA ILE A 257 29.34 23.53 -10.17
C ILE A 257 27.99 24.23 -10.37
N ASP A 258 27.98 25.39 -11.01
CA ASP A 258 26.77 25.93 -11.62
C ASP A 258 26.52 25.18 -12.94
N GLY A 259 25.29 24.71 -13.21
CA GLY A 259 25.04 23.93 -14.43
C GLY A 259 23.63 23.38 -14.55
N ARG A 260 23.43 22.40 -15.46
CA ARG A 260 22.15 21.72 -15.67
C ARG A 260 22.13 20.40 -14.92
N PRO A 261 21.22 20.16 -13.96
CA PRO A 261 21.10 18.85 -13.34
C PRO A 261 20.45 17.86 -14.31
N VAL A 262 20.96 16.64 -14.36
CA VAL A 262 20.45 15.58 -15.24
C VAL A 262 20.33 14.27 -14.47
N LEU A 263 19.16 13.62 -14.62
CA LEU A 263 18.94 12.24 -14.19
C LEU A 263 19.10 11.32 -15.41
N GLY A 264 20.18 10.54 -15.40
CA GLY A 264 20.46 9.51 -16.39
C GLY A 264 19.44 8.37 -16.36
N ARG A 265 19.29 7.67 -17.49
CA ARG A 265 18.37 6.50 -17.60
C ARG A 265 18.76 5.34 -16.69
N ASP A 266 20.04 5.26 -16.34
CA ASP A 266 20.60 4.31 -15.38
C ASP A 266 20.37 4.74 -13.92
N GLY A 267 19.75 5.90 -13.69
CA GLY A 267 19.52 6.51 -12.38
C GLY A 267 20.70 7.36 -11.87
N SER A 268 21.73 7.58 -12.69
CA SER A 268 22.84 8.46 -12.29
C SER A 268 22.42 9.92 -12.23
N ILE A 269 22.85 10.65 -11.20
CA ILE A 269 22.63 12.10 -11.11
C ILE A 269 23.96 12.79 -11.38
N ARG A 270 23.93 13.74 -12.33
CA ARG A 270 25.08 14.56 -12.70
C ARG A 270 24.68 16.00 -12.93
N VAL A 271 25.67 16.89 -13.01
CA VAL A 271 25.47 18.28 -13.45
C VAL A 271 26.31 18.55 -14.69
N ASP A 272 25.64 18.85 -15.80
CA ASP A 272 26.28 19.14 -17.08
C ASP A 272 26.65 20.64 -17.14
N GLU A 273 27.91 20.93 -17.45
CA GLU A 273 28.43 22.29 -17.69
C GLU A 273 28.16 22.77 -19.13
N VAL A 274 27.72 21.85 -20.00
CA VAL A 274 27.42 22.14 -21.41
C VAL A 274 25.94 21.91 -21.67
N CYS A 275 25.26 22.93 -22.18
CA CYS A 275 23.89 22.83 -22.64
C CYS A 275 23.85 22.61 -24.15
N LEU A 276 23.47 21.41 -24.58
CA LEU A 276 23.26 21.09 -26.00
C LEU A 276 21.81 21.33 -26.40
N LEU A 277 21.60 22.16 -27.43
CA LEU A 277 20.29 22.52 -27.97
C LEU A 277 20.22 22.17 -29.46
N ASN A 278 19.11 21.55 -29.86
CA ASN A 278 18.85 21.27 -31.27
C ASN A 278 18.46 22.55 -32.02
N ASN A 279 17.48 23.29 -31.51
CA ASN A 279 17.06 24.58 -32.08
C ASN A 279 16.71 25.54 -30.93
N VAL A 280 16.69 26.83 -31.25
CA VAL A 280 16.13 27.85 -30.37
C VAL A 280 15.01 28.55 -31.12
N ASP A 281 13.79 28.28 -30.67
CA ASP A 281 12.55 28.81 -31.21
C ASP A 281 11.50 28.90 -30.08
N TYR A 282 10.22 29.05 -30.41
CA TYR A 282 9.14 29.15 -29.43
C TYR A 282 8.95 27.91 -28.55
N SER A 283 9.52 26.75 -28.92
CA SER A 283 9.51 25.55 -28.08
C SER A 283 10.60 25.57 -27.00
N THR A 284 11.71 26.26 -27.27
CA THR A 284 12.85 26.38 -26.34
C THR A 284 12.78 27.66 -25.51
N GLY A 285 12.34 28.77 -26.11
CA GLY A 285 12.42 30.09 -25.51
C GLY A 285 13.83 30.70 -25.59
N ASN A 286 14.00 31.84 -24.94
CA ASN A 286 15.28 32.43 -24.61
C ASN A 286 16.02 31.51 -23.64
N VAL A 287 17.35 31.54 -23.72
CA VAL A 287 18.21 30.68 -22.90
C VAL A 287 19.17 31.55 -22.10
N ASP A 288 19.23 31.30 -20.80
CA ASP A 288 20.27 31.81 -19.91
C ASP A 288 20.88 30.61 -19.18
N PHE A 289 22.18 30.39 -19.38
CA PHE A 289 22.84 29.18 -18.89
C PHE A 289 24.24 29.52 -18.32
N PRO A 290 24.59 29.04 -17.11
CA PRO A 290 25.86 29.41 -16.48
C PRO A 290 27.10 28.79 -17.15
N GLY A 291 26.95 27.74 -17.94
CA GLY A 291 28.05 27.08 -18.65
C GLY A 291 27.96 27.26 -20.18
N THR A 292 28.72 26.48 -20.95
CA THR A 292 28.75 26.62 -22.41
C THR A 292 27.44 26.20 -23.06
N ILE A 293 26.94 26.95 -24.05
CA ILE A 293 25.78 26.55 -24.85
C ILE A 293 26.25 26.15 -26.25
N ILE A 294 25.79 24.98 -26.73
CA ILE A 294 26.01 24.51 -28.08
C ILE A 294 24.66 24.40 -28.79
N VAL A 295 24.49 25.10 -29.91
CA VAL A 295 23.29 25.01 -30.75
C VAL A 295 23.65 24.31 -32.06
N GLU A 296 23.09 23.13 -32.29
CA GLU A 296 23.36 22.30 -33.47
C GLU A 296 22.58 22.76 -34.72
N GLY A 297 21.36 23.27 -34.51
CA GLY A 297 20.44 23.67 -35.56
C GLY A 297 20.23 25.18 -35.63
N ARG A 298 18.99 25.59 -35.87
CA ARG A 298 18.62 26.98 -36.17
C ARG A 298 18.25 27.73 -34.88
N ILE A 299 18.63 29.01 -34.85
CA ILE A 299 18.07 30.01 -33.93
C ILE A 299 17.08 30.86 -34.73
N ALA A 300 15.83 30.93 -34.27
CA ALA A 300 14.81 31.78 -34.86
C ALA A 300 15.11 33.27 -34.58
N ASP A 301 14.59 34.15 -35.44
CA ASP A 301 14.81 35.58 -35.28
C ASP A 301 14.19 36.08 -33.96
N ASP A 302 14.81 37.10 -33.37
CA ASP A 302 14.44 37.78 -32.13
C ASP A 302 14.49 36.93 -30.85
N PHE A 303 15.27 35.84 -30.84
CA PHE A 303 15.58 35.08 -29.62
C PHE A 303 16.89 35.53 -28.97
N LYS A 304 16.94 35.38 -27.65
CA LYS A 304 18.08 35.75 -26.81
C LYS A 304 18.75 34.52 -26.20
N LEU A 305 20.07 34.44 -26.33
CA LEU A 305 20.91 33.48 -25.62
C LEU A 305 21.96 34.24 -24.78
N SER A 306 22.09 33.87 -23.52
CA SER A 306 23.02 34.44 -22.55
C SER A 306 23.79 33.32 -21.85
N THR A 307 25.09 33.50 -21.66
CA THR A 307 25.92 32.53 -20.92
C THR A 307 27.16 33.16 -20.28
N ARG A 308 27.65 32.54 -19.19
CA ARG A 308 28.98 32.83 -18.61
C ARG A 308 30.11 31.97 -19.22
N GLY A 309 29.78 30.96 -20.01
CA GLY A 309 30.71 30.18 -20.81
C GLY A 309 30.79 30.70 -22.25
N SER A 310 31.05 29.78 -23.18
CA SER A 310 31.06 30.08 -24.61
C SER A 310 29.71 29.79 -25.28
N LEU A 311 29.46 30.43 -26.42
CA LEU A 311 28.37 30.09 -27.33
C LEU A 311 28.93 29.47 -28.60
N ILE A 312 28.52 28.24 -28.93
CA ILE A 312 28.94 27.56 -30.16
C ILE A 312 27.70 27.27 -30.99
N ILE A 313 27.60 27.89 -32.17
CA ILE A 313 26.44 27.76 -33.05
C ILE A 313 26.89 27.17 -34.38
N LYS A 314 26.34 26.00 -34.72
CA LYS A 314 26.78 25.21 -35.88
C LYS A 314 26.24 25.72 -37.22
N LYS A 315 25.22 26.59 -37.21
CA LYS A 315 24.56 27.14 -38.41
C LYS A 315 24.71 28.66 -38.48
N SER A 316 24.38 29.25 -39.63
CA SER A 316 24.23 30.70 -39.75
C SER A 316 23.04 31.18 -38.93
N VAL A 317 23.12 32.40 -38.43
CA VAL A 317 22.07 33.04 -37.61
C VAL A 317 21.50 34.26 -38.34
N GLY A 318 20.23 34.55 -38.07
CA GLY A 318 19.53 35.74 -38.57
C GLY A 318 19.65 36.91 -37.60
N ARG A 319 18.51 37.53 -37.27
CA ARG A 319 18.43 38.60 -36.26
C ARG A 319 18.35 37.98 -34.88
N VAL A 320 19.45 37.89 -34.14
CA VAL A 320 19.52 37.25 -32.81
C VAL A 320 20.20 38.14 -31.77
N PHE A 321 20.00 37.84 -30.49
CA PHE A 321 20.63 38.55 -29.37
C PHE A 321 21.49 37.57 -28.57
N LEU A 322 22.79 37.57 -28.82
CA LEU A 322 23.74 36.63 -28.22
C LEU A 322 24.65 37.38 -27.25
N SER A 323 24.83 36.83 -26.04
CA SER A 323 25.75 37.37 -25.05
C SER A 323 26.53 36.23 -24.38
N ALA A 324 27.86 36.36 -24.33
CA ALA A 324 28.74 35.38 -23.69
C ALA A 324 29.88 36.06 -22.93
N ASP A 325 30.23 35.53 -21.76
CA ASP A 325 31.48 35.93 -21.09
C ASP A 325 32.71 35.27 -21.74
N GLY A 326 32.55 34.10 -22.37
CA GLY A 326 33.57 33.45 -23.20
C GLY A 326 33.36 33.69 -24.70
N ASP A 327 34.02 32.87 -25.51
CA ASP A 327 33.98 33.02 -26.98
C ASP A 327 32.58 32.78 -27.57
N ILE A 328 32.29 33.49 -28.67
CA ILE A 328 31.13 33.20 -29.54
C ILE A 328 31.64 32.66 -30.87
N VAL A 329 31.38 31.38 -31.14
CA VAL A 329 31.79 30.68 -32.36
C VAL A 329 30.58 30.40 -33.24
N LEU A 330 30.53 31.08 -34.39
CA LEU A 330 29.54 30.86 -35.44
C LEU A 330 30.21 30.10 -36.60
N ASN A 331 29.84 28.84 -36.81
CA ASN A 331 30.34 28.06 -37.95
C ASN A 331 29.82 28.57 -39.31
N GLY A 332 28.74 29.36 -39.28
CA GLY A 332 28.17 30.07 -40.42
C GLY A 332 28.51 31.57 -40.40
N GLY A 333 27.59 32.38 -40.92
CA GLY A 333 27.64 33.83 -40.82
C GLY A 333 26.38 34.42 -40.19
N VAL A 334 26.36 35.75 -40.06
CA VAL A 334 25.26 36.51 -39.47
C VAL A 334 24.56 37.31 -40.57
N MET A 335 23.22 37.21 -40.61
CA MET A 335 22.35 38.02 -41.47
C MET A 335 21.31 38.76 -40.61
N GLY A 336 21.71 39.88 -40.03
CA GLY A 336 20.94 40.57 -38.98
C GLY A 336 19.71 41.35 -39.47
N LYS A 337 19.56 41.56 -40.79
CA LYS A 337 18.46 42.32 -41.41
C LYS A 337 18.28 43.73 -40.81
N GLY A 338 19.37 44.37 -40.41
CA GLY A 338 19.37 45.70 -39.79
C GLY A 338 19.10 45.70 -38.29
N GLY A 339 19.21 44.54 -37.62
CA GLY A 339 19.07 44.40 -36.17
C GLY A 339 19.83 43.20 -35.60
N GLY A 340 19.67 42.96 -34.29
CA GLY A 340 20.37 41.91 -33.56
C GLY A 340 21.73 42.34 -33.04
N SER A 341 22.16 41.75 -31.92
CA SER A 341 23.45 42.04 -31.29
C SER A 341 24.15 40.77 -30.85
N ILE A 342 25.46 40.73 -31.02
CA ILE A 342 26.30 39.62 -30.59
C ILE A 342 27.44 40.24 -29.78
N GLU A 343 27.46 39.95 -28.49
CA GLU A 343 28.39 40.56 -27.54
C GLU A 343 29.19 39.47 -26.84
N SER A 344 30.52 39.53 -26.93
CA SER A 344 31.42 38.64 -26.19
C SER A 344 32.37 39.46 -25.31
N LYS A 345 32.74 38.92 -24.15
CA LYS A 345 33.87 39.47 -23.37
C LYS A 345 35.23 38.88 -23.80
N ALA A 346 35.22 37.95 -24.76
CA ALA A 346 36.38 37.32 -25.37
C ALA A 346 36.30 37.50 -26.91
N ASP A 347 36.50 36.45 -27.69
CA ASP A 347 36.54 36.55 -29.16
C ASP A 347 35.21 36.16 -29.83
N ILE A 348 34.92 36.80 -30.98
CA ILE A 348 33.81 36.44 -31.87
C ILE A 348 34.35 35.89 -33.18
N TYR A 349 33.99 34.64 -33.51
CA TYR A 349 34.37 33.97 -34.76
C TYR A 349 33.15 33.80 -35.65
N ALA A 350 33.20 34.32 -36.88
CA ALA A 350 32.16 34.15 -37.89
C ALA A 350 32.74 34.15 -39.30
N LYS A 351 32.11 33.44 -40.24
CA LYS A 351 32.55 33.44 -41.65
C LYS A 351 32.26 34.74 -42.38
N PHE A 352 31.14 35.37 -42.04
CA PHE A 352 30.71 36.67 -42.56
C PHE A 352 29.71 37.31 -41.59
N CYS A 353 29.61 38.64 -41.63
CA CYS A 353 28.64 39.39 -40.84
C CYS A 353 28.00 40.46 -41.74
N GLU A 354 26.68 40.42 -41.87
CA GLU A 354 25.91 41.35 -42.70
C GLU A 354 24.76 41.96 -41.88
N GLN A 355 24.74 43.30 -41.80
CA GLN A 355 23.70 44.08 -41.13
C GLN A 355 23.40 43.66 -39.67
N ALA A 356 24.44 43.40 -38.87
CA ALA A 356 24.35 43.08 -37.45
C ALA A 356 25.42 43.82 -36.62
N TYR A 357 25.17 43.97 -35.31
CA TYR A 357 26.10 44.62 -34.38
C TYR A 357 26.93 43.57 -33.63
N LEU A 358 28.25 43.66 -33.73
CA LEU A 358 29.20 42.84 -32.97
C LEU A 358 29.92 43.74 -31.95
N LYS A 359 30.08 43.27 -30.71
CA LYS A 359 30.76 44.01 -29.66
C LYS A 359 31.74 43.15 -28.88
#